data_AF-A0A965UUR6-F1
#
_entry.id   AF-A0A965UUR6-F1
#
_cell.length_a   1.000
_cell.length_b   1.000
_cell.length_c   1.000
_cell.angle_alpha   90.00
_cell.angle_beta   90.00
_cell.angle_gamma   90.00
#
_symmetry.space_group_name_H-M   'P 1'
#
loop_
_entity.id
_entity.type
_entity.pdbx_description
1 polymer ?
#
loop_
_entity_poly.entity_id
_entity_poly.type
_entity_poly.pdbx_seq_one_letter_code
_entity_poly.pdbx_strand_id
1 'polypeptide(L)'
;MDNKEIILKIYKAILNDEVEIENLNIMFTEGIVLHITGKENTDFKDYIDKLSKKLHYEYVNYRQENYYKNTDLPFKKTPKEPNDKRYTYLMYDEISGYYKIGRSINPEFREKTLSSQTPKIRLMYKCKESVVSEDYLHKLFHYKRIRGEWFDLNTDELDVLINLMFQEID
;
A
#
# COMPACT_ATOMS: atom_id res chain seq x y z
N MET A 1 -0.77 -17.17 -14.61
CA MET A 1 0.48 -17.76 -14.08
C MET A 1 0.12 -19.05 -13.38
N ASP A 2 0.93 -20.10 -13.46
CA ASP A 2 0.61 -21.39 -12.81
C ASP A 2 1.05 -21.38 -11.33
N ASN A 3 0.08 -21.45 -10.42
CA ASN A 3 0.33 -21.47 -8.98
C ASN A 3 1.22 -22.65 -8.56
N LYS A 4 1.15 -23.79 -9.25
CA LYS A 4 1.99 -24.95 -8.94
C LYS A 4 3.47 -24.67 -9.19
N GLU A 5 3.78 -23.93 -10.26
CA GLU A 5 5.15 -23.57 -10.61
C GLU A 5 5.77 -22.63 -9.56
N ILE A 6 4.99 -21.64 -9.11
CA ILE A 6 5.40 -20.70 -8.05
C ILE A 6 5.68 -21.46 -6.75
N ILE A 7 4.75 -22.33 -6.34
CA ILE A 7 4.91 -23.14 -5.12
C ILE A 7 6.16 -24.02 -5.21
N LEU A 8 6.42 -24.64 -6.36
CA LEU A 8 7.61 -25.47 -6.54
C LEU A 8 8.91 -24.66 -6.45
N LYS A 9 8.92 -23.42 -6.96
CA LYS A 9 10.07 -22.52 -6.85
C LYS A 9 10.31 -22.10 -5.39
N ILE A 10 9.25 -21.76 -4.67
CA ILE A 10 9.32 -21.45 -3.23
C ILE A 10 9.87 -22.65 -2.47
N TYR A 11 9.32 -23.85 -2.71
CA TYR A 11 9.79 -25.07 -2.04
C TYR A 11 11.28 -25.34 -2.26
N LYS A 12 11.77 -25.18 -3.50
CA LYS A 12 13.21 -25.35 -3.80
C LYS A 12 14.07 -24.29 -3.09
N ALA A 13 13.61 -23.04 -3.07
CA ALA A 13 14.33 -21.96 -2.39
C ALA A 13 14.41 -22.19 -0.87
N ILE A 14 13.35 -22.72 -0.25
CA ILE A 14 13.35 -23.15 1.15
C ILE A 14 14.42 -24.23 1.39
N LEU A 15 14.46 -25.26 0.53
CA LEU A 15 15.45 -26.34 0.67
C LEU A 15 16.90 -25.85 0.48
N ASN A 16 17.10 -24.80 -0.30
CA ASN A 16 18.41 -24.20 -0.56
C ASN A 16 18.80 -23.10 0.46
N ASP A 17 17.97 -22.85 1.47
CA ASP A 17 18.17 -21.77 2.45
C ASP A 17 18.27 -20.36 1.82
N GLU A 18 17.53 -20.13 0.73
CA GLU A 18 17.51 -18.85 0.00
C GLU A 18 16.43 -17.88 0.52
N VAL A 19 15.68 -18.26 1.55
CA VAL A 19 14.50 -17.50 2.02
C VAL A 19 14.52 -17.26 3.52
N GLU A 20 13.85 -16.21 3.94
CA GLU A 20 13.40 -16.02 5.32
C GLU A 20 11.88 -16.21 5.37
N ILE A 21 11.40 -16.83 6.44
CA ILE A 21 9.98 -17.17 6.59
C ILE A 21 9.49 -16.65 7.93
N GLU A 22 8.44 -15.84 7.88
CA GLU A 22 7.77 -15.30 9.05
C GLU A 22 6.31 -15.76 9.04
N ASN A 23 5.81 -16.18 10.20
CA ASN A 23 4.39 -16.48 10.34
C ASN A 23 3.64 -15.17 10.59
N LEU A 24 2.77 -14.79 9.67
CA LEU A 24 1.88 -13.67 9.88
C LEU A 24 0.74 -14.17 10.77
N ASN A 25 0.72 -13.74 12.04
CA ASN A 25 -0.33 -14.05 13.03
C ASN A 25 -1.66 -13.35 12.67
N ILE A 26 -2.16 -13.62 11.47
CA ILE A 26 -3.42 -13.12 10.97
C ILE A 26 -4.44 -14.22 11.22
N MET A 27 -5.50 -13.90 11.97
CA MET A 27 -6.59 -14.84 12.22
C MET A 27 -7.36 -15.12 10.92
N PHE A 28 -6.99 -16.19 10.24
CA PHE A 28 -7.81 -16.85 9.22
C PHE A 28 -8.42 -18.11 9.85
N THR A 29 -9.72 -18.33 9.64
CA THR A 29 -10.45 -19.45 10.27
C THR A 29 -10.10 -20.82 9.67
N GLU A 30 -9.38 -20.86 8.53
CA GLU A 30 -9.15 -22.09 7.75
C GLU A 30 -7.72 -22.24 7.19
N GLY A 31 -6.73 -21.43 7.61
CA GLY A 31 -5.39 -21.52 7.03
C GLY A 31 -4.28 -20.77 7.76
N ILE A 32 -3.04 -20.99 7.31
CA ILE A 32 -1.82 -20.33 7.78
C ILE A 32 -1.34 -19.39 6.67
N VAL A 33 -0.94 -18.17 7.05
CA VAL A 33 -0.30 -17.23 6.12
C VAL A 33 1.17 -17.09 6.50
N LEU A 34 2.04 -17.44 5.56
CA LEU A 34 3.48 -17.29 5.70
C LEU A 34 3.94 -16.12 4.83
N HIS A 35 4.66 -15.20 5.45
CA HIS A 35 5.46 -14.22 4.73
C HIS A 35 6.79 -14.86 4.36
N ILE A 36 7.13 -14.86 3.07
CA ILE A 36 8.36 -15.46 2.54
C ILE A 36 9.10 -14.37 1.79
N THR A 37 10.31 -14.06 2.25
CA THR A 37 11.21 -13.09 1.61
C THR A 37 12.42 -13.82 1.06
N GLY A 38 12.95 -13.35 -0.07
CA GLY A 38 14.22 -13.87 -0.60
C GLY A 38 15.39 -13.19 0.10
N LYS A 39 16.39 -13.96 0.51
CA LYS A 39 17.64 -13.42 1.04
C LYS A 39 18.41 -12.69 -0.06
N GLU A 40 19.14 -11.66 0.32
CA GLU A 40 19.96 -10.88 -0.62
C GLU A 40 20.97 -11.76 -1.38
N ASN A 41 21.19 -11.42 -2.65
CA ASN A 41 22.09 -12.14 -3.56
C ASN A 41 21.72 -13.63 -3.81
N THR A 42 20.44 -13.98 -3.77
CA THR A 42 19.95 -15.33 -4.12
C THR A 42 19.17 -15.34 -5.43
N ASP A 43 19.18 -16.49 -6.11
CA ASP A 43 18.38 -16.70 -7.33
C ASP A 43 16.88 -16.54 -7.05
N PHE A 44 16.43 -16.93 -5.86
CA PHE A 44 15.05 -16.73 -5.45
C PHE A 44 14.67 -15.25 -5.26
N LYS A 45 15.56 -14.42 -4.70
CA LYS A 45 15.34 -12.96 -4.58
C LYS A 45 15.14 -12.33 -5.96
N ASP A 46 16.03 -12.64 -6.90
CA ASP A 46 15.93 -12.22 -8.30
C ASP A 46 14.62 -12.67 -8.96
N TYR A 47 14.18 -13.90 -8.67
CA TYR A 47 12.93 -14.43 -9.17
C TYR A 47 11.72 -13.67 -8.61
N ILE A 48 11.67 -13.43 -7.29
CA ILE A 48 10.57 -12.72 -6.64
C ILE A 48 10.47 -11.27 -7.10
N ASP A 49 11.60 -10.59 -7.30
CA ASP A 49 11.59 -9.21 -7.80
C ASP A 49 11.02 -9.14 -9.22
N LYS A 50 11.43 -10.06 -10.11
CA LYS A 50 10.86 -10.19 -11.47
C LYS A 50 9.37 -10.54 -11.42
N LEU A 51 8.97 -11.45 -10.53
CA LEU A 51 7.59 -11.88 -10.36
C LEU A 51 6.70 -10.71 -9.91
N SER A 52 7.18 -9.94 -8.94
CA SER A 52 6.49 -8.78 -8.37
C SER A 52 6.27 -7.70 -9.44
N LYS A 53 7.31 -7.40 -10.24
CA LYS A 53 7.20 -6.48 -11.38
C LYS A 53 6.17 -6.95 -12.41
N LYS A 54 6.18 -8.26 -12.75
CA LYS A 54 5.21 -8.84 -13.69
C LYS A 54 3.77 -8.76 -13.17
N LEU A 55 3.54 -9.15 -11.92
CA LEU A 55 2.23 -9.10 -11.29
C LEU A 55 1.70 -7.66 -11.19
N HIS A 56 2.58 -6.70 -10.90
CA HIS A 56 2.25 -5.29 -10.92
C HIS A 56 1.76 -4.84 -12.31
N TYR A 57 2.49 -5.18 -13.38
CA TYR A 57 2.09 -4.85 -14.75
C TYR A 57 0.75 -5.49 -15.14
N GLU A 58 0.54 -6.77 -14.82
CA GLU A 58 -0.73 -7.48 -15.06
C GLU A 58 -1.90 -6.81 -14.31
N TYR A 59 -1.70 -6.42 -13.04
CA TYR A 59 -2.70 -5.73 -12.24
C TYR A 59 -3.06 -4.34 -12.79
N VAL A 60 -2.07 -3.54 -13.19
CA VAL A 60 -2.27 -2.21 -13.79
C VAL A 60 -3.10 -2.33 -15.08
N ASN A 61 -2.75 -3.27 -15.96
CA ASN A 61 -3.48 -3.49 -17.20
C ASN A 61 -4.90 -3.98 -16.95
N TYR A 62 -5.08 -4.93 -16.03
CA TYR A 62 -6.41 -5.39 -15.63
C TYR A 62 -7.28 -4.22 -15.14
N ARG A 63 -6.74 -3.31 -14.32
CA ARG A 63 -7.51 -2.13 -13.86
C ARG A 63 -7.86 -1.20 -15.02
N GLN A 64 -6.94 -0.92 -15.93
CA GLN A 64 -7.21 -0.07 -17.09
C GLN A 64 -8.33 -0.69 -17.95
N GLU A 65 -8.21 -1.97 -18.30
CA GLU A 65 -9.20 -2.66 -19.15
C GLU A 65 -10.60 -2.78 -18.52
N ASN A 66 -10.69 -2.92 -17.19
CA ASN A 66 -11.97 -3.05 -16.50
C ASN A 66 -12.58 -1.70 -16.07
N TYR A 67 -11.78 -0.64 -15.99
CA TYR A 67 -12.27 0.72 -15.76
C TYR A 67 -13.05 1.26 -16.97
N TYR A 68 -12.63 0.92 -18.20
CA TYR A 68 -13.32 1.35 -19.43
C TYR A 68 -14.56 0.53 -19.81
N LYS A 69 -14.84 -0.59 -19.12
CA LYS A 69 -15.96 -1.49 -19.48
C LYS A 69 -17.20 -1.37 -18.58
N ASN A 70 -17.15 -0.63 -17.47
CA ASN A 70 -18.18 -0.69 -16.42
C ASN A 70 -18.85 0.65 -16.04
N THR A 71 -18.93 1.65 -16.93
CA THR A 71 -19.66 2.89 -16.60
C THR A 71 -20.62 3.36 -17.70
N ASP A 72 -21.89 2.95 -17.61
CA ASP A 72 -23.06 3.75 -18.00
C ASP A 72 -23.39 4.78 -16.90
N LEU A 73 -22.38 5.50 -16.41
CA LEU A 73 -22.56 6.64 -15.51
C LEU A 73 -22.25 7.90 -16.31
N PRO A 74 -23.16 8.90 -16.36
CA PRO A 74 -22.90 10.13 -17.09
C PRO A 74 -21.70 10.81 -16.46
N PHE A 75 -20.58 10.78 -17.18
CA PHE A 75 -19.35 11.47 -16.85
C PHE A 75 -19.67 12.96 -16.76
N LYS A 76 -19.88 13.48 -15.55
CA LYS A 76 -19.70 14.91 -15.32
C LYS A 76 -18.25 15.19 -15.69
N LYS A 77 -18.05 15.99 -16.74
CA LYS A 77 -16.76 16.54 -17.18
C LYS A 77 -15.82 16.64 -15.98
N THR A 78 -14.69 15.95 -16.06
CA THR A 78 -13.56 16.16 -15.15
C THR A 78 -13.38 17.66 -14.95
N PRO A 79 -13.20 18.14 -13.71
CA PRO A 79 -12.71 19.49 -13.51
C PRO A 79 -11.41 19.60 -14.32
N LYS A 80 -11.38 20.58 -15.23
CA LYS A 80 -10.22 20.99 -16.03
C LYS A 80 -8.94 20.83 -15.22
N GLU A 81 -7.89 20.24 -15.79
CA GLU A 81 -6.58 20.14 -15.14
C GLU A 81 -6.21 21.48 -14.48
N PRO A 82 -5.98 21.49 -13.15
CA PRO A 82 -5.22 22.54 -12.52
C PRO A 82 -3.84 22.00 -12.17
N ASN A 83 -2.86 22.86 -12.36
CA ASN A 83 -1.43 22.70 -12.14
C ASN A 83 -1.03 22.44 -10.66
N ASP A 84 -1.86 21.79 -9.84
CA ASP A 84 -1.63 21.66 -8.39
C ASP A 84 -1.24 20.23 -8.01
N LYS A 85 0.05 20.05 -7.68
CA LYS A 85 0.63 18.83 -7.11
C LYS A 85 -0.09 18.48 -5.80
N ARG A 86 -1.10 17.60 -5.85
CA ARG A 86 -1.76 17.04 -4.66
C ARG A 86 -1.02 15.79 -4.18
N TYR A 87 -0.96 15.65 -2.86
CA TYR A 87 -0.28 14.56 -2.19
C TYR A 87 -1.24 13.80 -1.29
N THR A 88 -1.10 12.47 -1.29
CA THR A 88 -1.63 11.59 -0.25
C THR A 88 -0.55 11.45 0.82
N TYR A 89 -0.92 11.51 2.10
CA TYR A 89 0.03 11.47 3.20
C TYR A 89 -0.42 10.56 4.34
N LEU A 90 0.57 10.12 5.11
CA LEU A 90 0.41 9.42 6.38
C LEU A 90 0.98 10.28 7.51
N MET A 91 0.17 10.58 8.51
CA MET A 91 0.63 11.17 9.77
C MET A 91 0.45 10.18 10.92
N TYR A 92 1.25 10.33 11.95
CA TYR A 92 1.18 9.54 13.18
C TYR A 92 0.92 10.47 14.37
N ASP A 93 -0.02 10.11 15.23
CA ASP A 93 -0.25 10.78 16.51
C ASP A 93 0.45 10.02 17.63
N GLU A 94 1.52 10.58 18.18
CA GLU A 94 2.29 9.93 19.24
C GLU A 94 1.52 9.81 20.57
N ILE A 95 0.37 10.47 20.73
CA ILE A 95 -0.47 10.36 21.95
C ILE A 95 -1.39 9.15 21.85
N SER A 96 -2.14 9.03 20.75
CA SER A 96 -3.11 7.95 20.57
C SER A 96 -2.52 6.68 19.97
N GLY A 97 -1.37 6.77 19.29
CA GLY A 97 -0.79 5.66 18.54
C GLY A 97 -1.47 5.41 17.19
N TYR A 98 -2.38 6.29 16.76
CA TYR A 98 -3.12 6.12 15.51
C TYR A 98 -2.50 6.84 14.33
N TYR A 99 -2.84 6.35 13.15
CA TYR A 99 -2.38 6.89 11.88
C TYR A 99 -3.49 7.64 11.17
N LYS A 100 -3.16 8.79 10.59
CA LYS A 100 -4.05 9.57 9.75
C LYS A 100 -3.66 9.43 8.29
N ILE A 101 -4.61 9.01 7.46
CA ILE A 101 -4.46 8.98 6.00
C ILE A 101 -5.22 10.17 5.44
N GLY A 102 -4.54 11.10 4.76
CA GLY A 102 -5.19 12.30 4.23
C GLY A 102 -4.61 12.79 2.92
N ARG A 103 -5.25 13.80 2.32
CA ARG A 103 -4.76 14.49 1.12
C ARG A 103 -4.52 15.98 1.35
N SER A 104 -3.51 16.56 0.70
CA SER A 104 -3.23 18.01 0.72
C SER A 104 -2.31 18.42 -0.43
N ILE A 105 -2.36 19.69 -0.84
CA ILE A 105 -1.35 20.30 -1.73
C ILE A 105 -0.03 20.52 -0.96
N ASN A 106 -0.10 20.73 0.36
CA ASN A 106 1.05 20.94 1.24
C ASN A 106 0.85 20.16 2.56
N PRO A 107 1.25 18.87 2.63
CA PRO A 107 1.15 18.06 3.83
C PRO A 107 1.90 18.63 5.05
N GLU A 108 3.04 19.30 4.84
CA GLU A 108 3.83 19.91 5.92
C GLU A 108 3.11 21.09 6.59
N PHE A 109 2.40 21.90 5.81
CA PHE A 109 1.53 22.94 6.38
C PHE A 109 0.36 22.33 7.15
N ARG A 110 -0.16 21.19 6.68
CA ARG A 110 -1.24 20.47 7.33
C ARG A 110 -0.80 19.87 8.67
N GLU A 111 0.42 19.34 8.76
CA GLU A 111 1.05 18.90 10.00
C GLU A 111 1.05 20.03 11.02
N LYS A 112 1.65 21.18 10.69
CA LYS A 112 1.71 22.36 11.59
C LYS A 112 0.34 22.80 12.12
N THR A 113 -0.67 22.74 11.26
CA THR A 113 -2.06 23.12 11.62
C THR A 113 -2.72 22.09 12.53
N LEU A 114 -2.41 20.81 12.38
CA LEU A 114 -2.93 19.74 13.24
C LEU A 114 -2.16 19.70 14.57
N SER A 115 -0.84 19.91 14.54
CA SER A 115 0.00 19.94 15.74
C SER A 115 -0.37 21.08 16.70
N SER A 116 -0.95 22.18 16.20
CA SER A 116 -1.46 23.25 17.06
C SER A 116 -2.72 22.87 17.83
N GLN A 117 -3.46 21.86 17.37
CA GLN A 117 -4.63 21.29 18.06
C GLN A 117 -4.26 20.05 18.90
N THR A 118 -3.20 19.33 18.52
CA THR A 118 -2.75 18.11 19.20
C THR A 118 -1.21 18.04 19.13
N PRO A 119 -0.49 18.33 20.23
CA PRO A 119 0.93 18.72 20.19
C PRO A 119 1.94 17.62 19.77
N LYS A 120 1.52 16.46 19.27
CA LYS A 120 2.42 15.36 18.86
C LYS A 120 2.03 14.62 17.57
N ILE A 121 1.35 15.30 16.65
CA ILE A 121 1.13 14.76 15.30
C ILE A 121 2.36 15.01 14.44
N ARG A 122 2.84 13.97 13.75
CA ARG A 122 4.00 14.00 12.86
C ARG A 122 3.68 13.48 11.47
N LEU A 123 4.19 14.14 10.44
CA LEU A 123 4.15 13.63 9.07
C LEU A 123 5.20 12.51 8.90
N MET A 124 4.74 11.32 8.52
CA MET A 124 5.60 10.15 8.32
C MET A 124 5.97 9.98 6.85
N TYR A 125 4.95 9.96 5.98
CA TYR A 125 5.12 9.68 4.56
C TYR A 125 4.19 10.53 3.70
N LYS A 126 4.58 10.76 2.46
CA LYS A 126 3.73 11.36 1.43
C LYS A 126 4.14 10.93 0.02
N CYS A 127 3.17 10.81 -0.87
CA CYS A 127 3.37 10.55 -2.29
C CYS A 127 2.42 11.43 -3.11
N LYS A 128 2.63 11.54 -4.42
CA LYS A 128 1.63 12.20 -5.29
C LYS A 128 0.32 11.43 -5.23
N GLU A 129 -0.82 12.12 -5.26
CA GLU A 129 -2.16 11.48 -5.27
C GLU A 129 -2.34 10.56 -6.49
N SER A 130 -1.56 10.80 -7.56
CA SER A 130 -1.50 9.94 -8.75
C SER A 130 -0.83 8.58 -8.53
N VAL A 131 0.00 8.42 -7.48
CA VAL A 131 0.63 7.13 -7.12
C VAL A 131 -0.40 6.28 -6.39
N VAL A 132 -0.97 6.82 -5.31
CA VAL A 132 -2.07 6.21 -4.58
C VAL A 132 -2.96 7.30 -4.01
N SER A 133 -4.28 7.16 -4.19
CA SER A 133 -5.25 8.14 -3.70
C SER A 133 -5.66 7.85 -2.26
N GLU A 134 -5.98 8.90 -1.51
CA GLU A 134 -6.53 8.80 -0.15
C GLU A 134 -7.78 7.91 -0.11
N ASP A 135 -8.72 8.10 -1.04
CA ASP A 135 -9.97 7.33 -1.09
C ASP A 135 -9.72 5.82 -1.27
N TYR A 136 -8.71 5.46 -2.05
CA TYR A 136 -8.31 4.06 -2.19
C TYR A 136 -7.79 3.48 -0.87
N LEU A 137 -6.86 4.16 -0.20
CA LEU A 137 -6.32 3.72 1.09
C LEU A 137 -7.42 3.66 2.17
N HIS A 138 -8.33 4.63 2.17
CA HIS A 138 -9.48 4.68 3.08
C HIS A 138 -10.42 3.50 2.92
N LYS A 139 -10.64 3.03 1.68
CA LYS A 139 -11.43 1.83 1.38
C LYS A 139 -10.67 0.57 1.76
N LEU A 140 -9.37 0.51 1.44
CA LEU A 140 -8.51 -0.64 1.74
C LEU A 140 -8.42 -0.90 3.25
N PHE A 141 -8.23 0.14 4.05
CA PHE A 141 -8.10 0.05 5.51
C PHE A 141 -9.39 0.40 6.27
N HIS A 142 -10.56 0.37 5.62
CA HIS A 142 -11.83 0.76 6.25
C HIS A 142 -12.11 0.00 7.55
N TYR A 143 -11.74 -1.28 7.62
CA TYR A 143 -11.93 -2.14 8.79
C TYR A 143 -11.08 -1.73 10.01
N LYS A 144 -10.05 -0.89 9.83
CA LYS A 144 -9.22 -0.31 10.90
C LYS A 144 -9.56 1.14 11.21
N ARG A 145 -10.57 1.71 10.55
CA ARG A 145 -10.97 3.10 10.75
C ARG A 145 -11.57 3.27 12.14
N ILE A 146 -10.95 4.11 12.95
CA ILE A 146 -11.44 4.46 14.29
C ILE A 146 -12.45 5.59 14.18
N ARG A 147 -12.04 6.73 13.61
CA ARG A 147 -12.91 7.90 13.44
C ARG A 147 -12.41 8.82 12.34
N GLY A 148 -13.29 9.15 11.40
CA GLY A 148 -12.96 10.05 10.29
C GLY A 148 -11.83 9.48 9.44
N GLU A 149 -10.67 10.15 9.49
CA GLU A 149 -9.48 9.80 8.72
C GLU A 149 -8.39 9.10 9.57
N TRP A 150 -8.74 8.66 10.78
CA TRP A 150 -7.81 7.98 11.71
C TRP A 150 -8.02 6.47 11.73
N PHE A 151 -6.91 5.73 11.73
CA PHE A 151 -6.83 4.29 11.58
C PHE A 151 -5.88 3.68 12.62
N ASP A 152 -6.26 2.51 13.13
CA ASP A 152 -5.45 1.69 14.03
C ASP A 152 -4.72 0.60 13.23
N LEU A 153 -3.58 1.00 12.65
CA LEU A 153 -2.77 0.15 11.78
C LEU A 153 -1.67 -0.54 12.61
N ASN A 154 -1.51 -1.84 12.42
CA ASN A 154 -0.35 -2.56 12.92
C ASN A 154 0.86 -2.41 11.98
N THR A 155 1.98 -3.03 12.34
CA THR A 155 3.23 -2.99 11.57
C THR A 155 3.06 -3.52 10.14
N ASP A 156 2.40 -4.66 9.97
CA ASP A 156 2.23 -5.30 8.66
C ASP A 156 1.35 -4.46 7.72
N GLU A 157 0.28 -3.87 8.27
CA GLU A 157 -0.63 -2.98 7.57
C GLU A 157 0.05 -1.67 7.18
N LEU A 158 0.92 -1.17 8.05
CA LEU A 158 1.75 0.00 7.81
C LEU A 158 2.74 -0.27 6.66
N ASP A 159 3.40 -1.43 6.64
CA ASP A 159 4.31 -1.82 5.57
C ASP A 159 3.60 -1.92 4.22
N VAL A 160 2.40 -2.52 4.18
CA VAL A 160 1.57 -2.55 2.97
C VAL A 160 1.23 -1.14 2.49
N LEU A 161 0.82 -0.25 3.40
CA LEU A 161 0.48 1.14 3.06
C LEU A 161 1.68 1.90 2.52
N ILE A 162 2.84 1.77 3.17
CA ILE A 162 4.11 2.40 2.77
C ILE A 162 4.50 1.89 1.37
N ASN A 163 4.46 0.58 1.15
CA ASN A 163 4.76 -0.02 -0.16
C ASN A 163 3.84 0.50 -1.26
N LEU A 164 2.57 0.80 -0.97
CA LEU A 164 1.66 1.44 -1.92
C LEU A 164 2.00 2.91 -2.19
N MET A 165 2.54 3.64 -1.21
CA MET A 165 2.98 5.03 -1.36
C MET A 165 4.31 5.16 -2.12
N PHE A 166 5.17 4.15 -2.04
CA PHE A 166 6.48 4.10 -2.67
C PHE A 166 6.56 3.14 -3.86
N GLN A 167 5.43 2.85 -4.52
CA GLN A 167 5.49 2.18 -5.83
C GLN A 167 6.28 3.09 -6.79
N GLU A 168 7.57 2.81 -6.92
CA GLU A 168 8.43 3.50 -7.87
C GLU A 168 7.94 3.19 -9.28
N ILE A 169 7.66 4.26 -10.01
CA ILE A 169 7.60 4.25 -11.46
C ILE A 169 9.04 4.06 -11.92
N ASP A 170 9.46 2.81 -12.08
CA ASP A 170 10.58 2.43 -12.93
C ASP A 170 10.08 2.19 -14.37
#